data_AF-A0A2W2GYD4-F1
#
_entry.id   AF-A0A2W2GYD4-F1
#
_cell.length_a   1.000
_cell.length_b   1.000
_cell.length_c   1.000
_cell.angle_alpha   90.00
_cell.angle_beta   90.00
_cell.angle_gamma   90.00
#
_symmetry.space_group_name_H-M   'P 1'
#
loop_
_entity.id
_entity.type
_entity.pdbx_description
1 polymer ?
#
loop_
_entity_poly.entity_id
_entity_poly.type
_entity_poly.pdbx_seq_one_letter_code
_entity_poly.pdbx_strand_id
1 'polypeptide(L)'
;MAHRRELPWGQAQVDAARCLALLLGGALTEAAEVAEDGYREAAAARPAPVVGLWAAVRGVVAKAQGRVRPAQEDLREAVVLLDEHDPLRLRRVHLAELAGAHAMAGETGKADQWLGRMAGAPEPPGALLACWIERNRAWALAAALDLPGAVAVAGKAAQAARAAGAPLIEAQALCDMARFGAAKQVRDRLRRLAEETGGQTAAAFAAVCAALADDDAPALAEAAQTLRALGHLLLAAEAAATAHRLHAAAGQRTAAKRALVLARELQDECGGARTPLTDLTGSQATLTPRELQVAKLIAAGLSGRAVAARLGLSLRTVNNHLGRVYAKLGVSGRNALERVFGGD
;
A
#
# COMPACT_ATOMS: atom_id res chain seq x y z
N MET A 1 -8.51 11.67 38.00
CA MET A 1 -8.93 12.70 37.01
C MET A 1 -8.26 14.08 37.20
N ALA A 2 -7.60 14.38 38.33
CA ALA A 2 -6.95 15.69 38.55
C ALA A 2 -5.64 15.92 37.76
N HIS A 3 -4.82 14.88 37.53
CA HIS A 3 -3.54 15.02 36.80
C HIS A 3 -3.67 15.12 35.27
N ARG A 4 -4.88 15.08 34.71
CA ARG A 4 -5.11 15.06 33.24
C ARG A 4 -4.63 16.35 32.54
N ARG A 5 -4.48 17.46 33.29
CA ARG A 5 -3.96 18.74 32.79
C ARG A 5 -2.45 18.94 33.01
N GLU A 6 -1.81 18.12 33.84
CA GLU A 6 -0.41 18.29 34.24
C GLU A 6 0.58 17.54 33.33
N LEU A 7 0.12 16.59 32.52
CA LEU A 7 0.96 15.80 31.59
C LEU A 7 0.32 15.72 30.18
N PRO A 8 0.31 16.81 29.41
CA PRO A 8 -0.26 16.85 28.04
C PRO A 8 0.27 15.74 27.13
N TRP A 9 1.57 15.44 27.25
CA TRP A 9 2.26 14.41 26.48
C TRP A 9 1.77 13.00 26.81
N GLY A 10 1.64 12.66 28.10
CA GLY A 10 1.24 11.32 28.53
C GLY A 10 -0.18 10.96 28.13
N GLN A 11 -1.13 11.90 28.21
CA GLN A 11 -2.50 11.66 27.76
C GLN A 11 -2.56 11.44 26.23
N ALA A 12 -1.88 12.29 25.46
CA ALA A 12 -1.81 12.14 24.00
C ALA A 12 -1.20 10.78 23.60
N GLN A 13 -0.20 10.30 24.32
CA GLN A 13 0.39 8.98 24.07
C GLN A 13 -0.60 7.83 24.31
N VAL A 14 -1.39 7.87 25.40
CA VAL A 14 -2.40 6.85 25.69
C VAL A 14 -3.48 6.83 24.62
N ASP A 15 -3.97 8.00 24.21
CA ASP A 15 -5.02 8.12 23.21
C ASP A 15 -4.52 7.72 21.82
N ALA A 16 -3.30 8.11 21.45
CA ALA A 16 -2.64 7.65 20.24
C ALA A 16 -2.44 6.13 20.21
N ALA A 17 -2.03 5.53 21.34
CA ALA A 17 -1.89 4.07 21.46
C ALA A 17 -3.25 3.37 21.30
N ARG A 18 -4.34 3.95 21.83
CA ARG A 18 -5.70 3.43 21.63
C ARG A 18 -6.11 3.49 20.16
N CYS A 19 -5.83 4.59 19.46
CA CYS A 19 -6.08 4.71 18.02
C CYS A 19 -5.32 3.66 17.22
N LEU A 20 -4.04 3.45 17.51
CA LEU A 20 -3.24 2.39 16.90
C LEU A 20 -3.79 1.00 17.22
N ALA A 21 -4.31 0.77 18.43
CA ALA A 21 -4.95 -0.49 18.78
C ALA A 21 -6.24 -0.73 17.98
N LEU A 22 -7.07 0.29 17.73
CA LEU A 22 -8.23 0.20 16.85
C LEU A 22 -7.83 -0.18 15.43
N LEU A 23 -6.81 0.51 14.89
CA LEU A 23 -6.23 0.20 13.57
C LEU A 23 -5.74 -1.26 13.50
N LEU A 24 -4.96 -1.69 14.49
CA LEU A 24 -4.41 -3.04 14.58
C LEU A 24 -5.45 -4.10 14.95
N GLY A 25 -6.63 -3.69 15.43
CA GLY A 25 -7.81 -4.53 15.63
C GLY A 25 -8.74 -4.58 14.42
N GLY A 26 -8.48 -3.79 13.38
CA GLY A 26 -9.27 -3.77 12.14
C GLY A 26 -10.43 -2.78 12.13
N ALA A 27 -10.63 -2.02 13.20
CA ALA A 27 -11.64 -0.96 13.33
C ALA A 27 -11.14 0.34 12.66
N LEU A 28 -10.84 0.28 11.36
CA LEU A 28 -10.14 1.33 10.64
C LEU A 28 -10.94 2.65 10.55
N THR A 29 -12.27 2.57 10.41
CA THR A 29 -13.14 3.77 10.40
C THR A 29 -13.13 4.48 11.75
N GLU A 30 -13.28 3.74 12.85
CA GLU A 30 -13.21 4.31 14.20
C GLU A 30 -11.81 4.88 14.50
N ALA A 31 -10.75 4.19 14.06
CA ALA A 31 -9.39 4.70 14.17
C ALA A 31 -9.21 6.04 13.44
N ALA A 32 -9.84 6.23 12.28
CA ALA A 32 -9.77 7.47 11.51
C ALA A 32 -10.48 8.64 12.21
N GLU A 33 -11.64 8.38 12.82
CA GLU A 33 -12.35 9.38 13.63
C GLU A 33 -11.51 9.81 14.83
N VAL A 34 -10.97 8.86 15.59
CA VAL A 34 -10.11 9.14 16.75
C VAL A 34 -8.83 9.89 16.34
N ALA A 35 -8.21 9.52 15.22
CA ALA A 35 -7.00 10.17 14.74
C ALA A 35 -7.24 11.63 14.33
N GLU A 36 -8.36 11.90 13.66
CA GLU A 36 -8.72 13.24 13.20
C GLU A 36 -9.12 14.15 14.36
N ASP A 37 -9.91 13.65 15.32
CA ASP A 37 -10.26 14.39 16.52
C ASP A 37 -9.03 14.69 17.39
N GLY A 38 -8.15 13.70 17.56
CA GLY A 38 -6.91 13.85 18.31
C GLY A 38 -5.97 14.87 17.67
N TYR A 39 -5.82 14.85 16.34
CA TYR A 39 -5.06 15.86 15.61
C TYR A 39 -5.67 17.26 15.77
N ARG A 40 -7.00 17.40 15.62
CA ARG A 40 -7.69 18.69 15.75
C ARG A 40 -7.51 19.29 17.14
N GLU A 41 -7.63 18.47 18.19
CA GLU A 41 -7.35 18.91 19.56
C GLU A 41 -5.89 19.31 19.75
N ALA A 42 -4.95 18.53 19.18
CA ALA A 42 -3.53 18.83 19.25
C ALA A 42 -3.18 20.18 18.59
N ALA A 43 -3.70 20.40 17.38
CA ALA A 43 -3.45 21.61 16.60
C ALA A 43 -4.00 22.89 17.27
N ALA A 44 -5.01 22.78 18.14
CA ALA A 44 -5.67 23.93 18.74
C ALA A 44 -4.80 24.70 19.76
N ALA A 45 -3.88 24.03 20.49
CA ALA A 45 -2.97 24.70 21.44
C ALA A 45 -1.88 23.79 22.06
N ARG A 46 -1.61 22.57 21.55
CA ARG A 46 -0.64 21.65 22.19
C ARG A 46 0.79 21.93 21.70
N PRO A 47 1.83 21.51 22.47
CA PRO A 47 3.23 21.59 22.04
C PRO A 47 3.47 20.84 20.71
N ALA A 48 4.43 21.32 19.91
CA ALA A 48 4.77 20.76 18.59
C ALA A 48 4.93 19.22 18.56
N PRO A 49 5.58 18.56 19.54
CA PRO A 49 5.67 17.10 19.53
C PRO A 49 4.31 16.39 19.62
N VAL A 50 3.34 16.96 20.36
CA VAL A 50 2.00 16.36 20.48
C VAL A 50 1.26 16.43 19.15
N VAL A 51 1.41 17.54 18.42
CA VAL A 51 0.90 17.67 17.05
C VAL A 51 1.58 16.64 16.14
N GLY A 52 2.91 16.50 16.24
CA GLY A 52 3.68 15.51 15.49
C GLY A 52 3.24 14.07 15.74
N LEU A 53 2.95 13.70 17.00
CA LEU A 53 2.43 12.38 17.36
C LEU A 53 1.10 12.10 16.66
N TRP A 54 0.15 13.04 16.74
CA TRP A 54 -1.16 12.87 16.11
C TRP A 54 -1.09 12.94 14.58
N ALA A 55 -0.20 13.75 14.01
CA ALA A 55 0.10 13.73 12.57
C ALA A 55 0.60 12.33 12.16
N ALA A 56 1.47 11.71 12.94
CA ALA A 56 1.96 10.36 12.67
C ALA A 56 0.82 9.34 12.67
N VAL A 57 -0.03 9.35 13.70
CA VAL A 57 -1.18 8.43 13.81
C VAL A 57 -2.17 8.65 12.67
N ARG A 58 -2.55 9.91 12.39
CA ARG A 58 -3.48 10.24 11.30
C ARG A 58 -2.93 9.82 9.95
N GLY A 59 -1.65 10.07 9.68
CA GLY A 59 -0.99 9.66 8.45
C GLY A 59 -0.91 8.13 8.28
N VAL A 60 -0.63 7.39 9.35
CA VAL A 60 -0.67 5.92 9.35
C VAL A 60 -2.07 5.39 9.05
N VAL A 61 -3.11 5.96 9.68
CA VAL A 61 -4.50 5.57 9.45
C VAL A 61 -4.93 5.91 8.02
N ALA A 62 -4.63 7.11 7.53
CA ALA A 62 -4.90 7.52 6.15
C ALA A 62 -4.23 6.55 5.15
N LYS A 63 -2.98 6.14 5.40
CA LYS A 63 -2.29 5.14 4.58
C LYS A 63 -2.98 3.78 4.61
N ALA A 64 -3.42 3.33 5.79
CA ALA A 64 -4.14 2.07 5.93
C ALA A 64 -5.51 2.07 5.21
N GLN A 65 -6.18 3.23 5.15
CA GLN A 65 -7.36 3.44 4.31
C GLN A 65 -7.02 3.45 2.81
N GLY A 66 -5.78 3.83 2.47
CA GLY A 66 -5.35 4.04 1.09
C GLY A 66 -5.50 5.47 0.61
N ARG A 67 -5.73 6.43 1.51
CA ARG A 67 -5.72 7.87 1.23
C ARG A 67 -4.28 8.36 1.18
N VAL A 68 -3.64 8.15 0.03
CA VAL A 68 -2.18 8.26 -0.09
C VAL A 68 -1.67 9.69 0.08
N ARG A 69 -2.30 10.69 -0.54
CA ARG A 69 -1.87 12.08 -0.41
C ARG A 69 -1.97 12.61 1.03
N PRO A 70 -3.11 12.50 1.74
CA PRO A 70 -3.19 12.86 3.15
C PRO A 70 -2.13 12.15 4.00
N ALA A 71 -1.90 10.85 3.75
CA ALA A 71 -0.87 10.11 4.46
C ALA A 71 0.54 10.70 4.25
N GLN A 72 0.90 11.07 3.03
CA GLN A 72 2.21 11.67 2.73
C GLN A 72 2.40 13.03 3.41
N GLU A 73 1.34 13.85 3.45
CA GLU A 73 1.35 15.17 4.09
C GLU A 73 1.55 15.03 5.61
N ASP A 74 0.69 14.24 6.25
CA ASP A 74 0.70 14.01 7.69
C ASP A 74 1.97 13.32 8.20
N LEU A 75 2.44 12.28 7.50
CA LEU A 75 3.66 11.57 7.89
C LEU A 75 4.90 12.45 7.70
N ARG A 76 4.91 13.34 6.70
CA ARG A 76 6.00 14.30 6.53
C ARG A 76 6.01 15.33 7.65
N GLU A 77 4.84 15.86 8.02
CA GLU A 77 4.70 16.74 9.18
C GLU A 77 5.19 16.05 10.46
N ALA A 78 4.77 14.80 10.70
CA ALA A 78 5.21 14.02 11.84
C ALA A 78 6.73 13.86 11.89
N VAL A 79 7.38 13.52 10.77
CA VAL A 79 8.84 13.39 10.70
C VAL A 79 9.54 14.70 11.05
N VAL A 80 9.00 15.85 10.63
CA VAL A 80 9.57 17.17 10.95
C VAL A 80 9.38 17.53 12.42
N LEU A 81 8.17 17.35 12.96
CA LEU A 81 7.84 17.75 14.33
C LEU A 81 8.43 16.82 15.40
N LEU A 82 8.81 15.60 15.03
CA LEU A 82 9.37 14.58 15.93
C LEU A 82 10.88 14.35 15.75
N ASP A 83 11.58 15.08 14.87
CA ASP A 83 12.97 14.75 14.47
C ASP A 83 13.95 14.63 15.65
N GLU A 84 13.76 15.44 16.70
CA GLU A 84 14.53 15.41 17.95
C GLU A 84 13.76 14.82 19.14
N HIS A 85 12.51 14.40 18.95
CA HIS A 85 11.61 13.97 20.02
C HIS A 85 11.04 12.57 19.76
N ASP A 86 11.88 11.55 19.98
CA ASP A 86 11.52 10.14 19.76
C ASP A 86 11.64 9.26 21.03
N PRO A 87 10.88 9.54 22.10
CA PRO A 87 10.98 8.80 23.36
C PRO A 87 10.56 7.32 23.23
N LEU A 88 9.86 6.96 22.16
CA LEU A 88 9.37 5.60 21.89
C LEU A 88 10.14 4.89 20.77
N ARG A 89 11.19 5.50 20.20
CA ARG A 89 11.99 4.95 19.08
C ARG A 89 11.14 4.58 17.85
N LEU A 90 10.14 5.40 17.54
CA LEU A 90 9.19 5.24 16.43
C LEU A 90 9.62 5.97 15.15
N ARG A 91 10.70 6.77 15.16
CA ARG A 91 11.16 7.50 13.97
C ARG A 91 11.37 6.59 12.75
N ARG A 92 11.91 5.38 12.95
CA ARG A 92 12.03 4.38 11.87
C ARG A 92 10.69 3.94 11.29
N VAL A 93 9.66 3.81 12.14
CA VAL A 93 8.30 3.43 11.72
C VAL A 93 7.70 4.54 10.88
N HIS A 94 7.80 5.81 11.32
CA HIS A 94 7.27 6.95 10.56
C HIS A 94 7.96 7.12 9.19
N LEU A 95 9.29 6.96 9.14
CA LEU A 95 10.04 6.98 7.88
C LEU A 95 9.62 5.84 6.93
N ALA A 96 9.43 4.63 7.46
CA ALA A 96 8.96 3.48 6.68
C ALA A 96 7.53 3.69 6.17
N GLU A 97 6.62 4.18 7.01
CA GLU A 97 5.24 4.48 6.64
C GLU A 97 5.17 5.55 5.54
N LEU A 98 5.99 6.61 5.65
CA LEU A 98 6.09 7.65 4.63
C LEU A 98 6.64 7.10 3.31
N ALA A 99 7.66 6.25 3.37
CA ALA A 99 8.17 5.55 2.20
C ALA A 99 7.10 4.66 1.56
N GLY A 100 6.32 3.93 2.36
CA GLY A 100 5.22 3.12 1.89
C GLY A 100 4.09 3.95 1.26
N ALA A 101 3.79 5.14 1.79
CA ALA A 101 2.83 6.07 1.18
C ALA A 101 3.31 6.54 -0.21
N HIS A 102 4.59 6.91 -0.33
CA HIS A 102 5.20 7.24 -1.63
C HIS A 102 5.19 6.04 -2.60
N ALA A 103 5.47 4.83 -2.11
CA ALA A 103 5.40 3.62 -2.91
C ALA A 103 3.98 3.33 -3.41
N MET A 104 2.96 3.50 -2.57
CA MET A 104 1.55 3.36 -2.94
C MET A 104 1.09 4.41 -3.96
N ALA A 105 1.77 5.56 -4.09
CA ALA A 105 1.56 6.54 -5.15
C ALA A 105 2.32 6.21 -6.46
N GLY A 106 3.15 5.16 -6.47
CA GLY A 106 4.04 4.85 -7.60
C GLY A 106 5.35 5.67 -7.61
N GLU A 107 5.60 6.50 -6.59
CA GLU A 107 6.74 7.42 -6.51
C GLU A 107 8.00 6.71 -6.00
N THR A 108 8.49 5.73 -6.77
CA THR A 108 9.60 4.83 -6.42
C THR A 108 10.86 5.54 -5.91
N GLY A 109 11.30 6.62 -6.59
CA GLY A 109 12.49 7.38 -6.17
C GLY A 109 12.33 8.07 -4.81
N LYS A 110 11.13 8.57 -4.49
CA LYS A 110 10.84 9.15 -3.17
C LYS A 110 10.77 8.06 -2.11
N ALA A 111 10.16 6.91 -2.42
CA ALA A 111 10.11 5.77 -1.51
C ALA A 111 11.53 5.32 -1.11
N ASP A 112 12.43 5.14 -2.08
CA ASP A 112 13.83 4.77 -1.83
C ASP A 112 14.57 5.83 -1.00
N GLN A 113 14.34 7.12 -1.28
CA GLN A 113 14.94 8.22 -0.52
C GLN A 113 14.56 8.14 0.96
N TRP A 114 13.28 7.89 1.28
CA TRP A 114 12.80 7.79 2.66
C TRP A 114 13.27 6.52 3.36
N LEU A 115 13.30 5.38 2.66
CA LEU A 115 13.90 4.15 3.19
C LEU A 115 15.39 4.33 3.51
N GLY A 116 16.14 5.05 2.67
CA GLY A 116 17.56 5.34 2.90
C GLY A 116 17.82 6.14 4.19
N ARG A 117 16.88 7.02 4.58
CA ARG A 117 16.99 7.79 5.84
C ARG A 117 16.83 6.92 7.10
N MET A 118 16.28 5.71 6.97
CA MET A 118 16.10 4.82 8.12
C MET A 118 17.42 4.30 8.71
N ALA A 119 18.48 4.20 7.90
CA ALA A 119 19.77 3.66 8.34
C ALA A 119 20.39 4.46 9.50
N GLY A 120 20.10 5.76 9.58
CA GLY A 120 20.56 6.65 10.65
C GLY A 120 19.67 6.71 11.89
N ALA A 121 18.54 5.98 11.92
CA ALA A 121 17.63 5.96 13.07
C ALA A 121 17.84 4.68 13.90
N PRO A 122 17.56 4.69 15.22
CA PRO A 122 17.68 3.50 16.08
C PRO A 122 16.62 2.44 15.74
N GLU A 123 16.94 1.15 15.94
CA GLU A 123 15.96 0.06 15.77
C GLU A 123 14.72 0.29 16.65
N PRO A 124 13.50 0.00 16.20
CA PRO A 124 12.33 0.09 17.07
C PRO A 124 12.34 -1.04 18.12
N PRO A 125 11.66 -0.84 19.26
CA PRO A 125 11.52 -1.88 20.26
C PRO A 125 10.54 -2.98 19.80
N GLY A 126 10.95 -4.23 19.92
CA GLY A 126 10.08 -5.40 19.74
C GLY A 126 9.82 -5.82 18.30
N ALA A 127 9.42 -7.09 18.13
CA ALA A 127 9.22 -7.71 16.82
C ALA A 127 8.01 -7.14 16.03
N LEU A 128 7.02 -6.59 16.74
CA LEU A 128 5.80 -6.04 16.16
C LEU A 128 6.08 -4.84 15.23
N LEU A 129 6.96 -3.93 15.66
CA LEU A 129 7.30 -2.74 14.86
C LEU A 129 8.23 -3.11 13.69
N ALA A 130 9.08 -4.12 13.88
CA ALA A 130 9.94 -4.63 12.81
C ALA A 130 9.12 -5.22 11.64
N CYS A 131 8.12 -6.07 11.91
CA CYS A 131 7.29 -6.62 10.84
C CYS A 131 6.44 -5.55 10.13
N TRP A 132 6.03 -4.51 10.87
CA TRP A 132 5.37 -3.34 10.27
C TRP A 132 6.28 -2.60 9.28
N ILE A 133 7.53 -2.32 9.66
CA ILE A 133 8.51 -1.68 8.77
C ILE A 133 8.72 -2.49 7.48
N GLU A 134 8.89 -3.81 7.59
CA GLU A 134 9.16 -4.67 6.42
C GLU A 134 8.02 -4.65 5.40
N ARG A 135 6.76 -4.49 5.83
CA ARG A 135 5.62 -4.33 4.91
C ARG A 135 5.79 -3.11 4.00
N ASN A 136 6.33 -2.01 4.51
CA ASN A 136 6.56 -0.81 3.70
C ASN A 136 7.67 -1.01 2.66
N ARG A 137 8.70 -1.81 2.99
CA ARG A 137 9.73 -2.21 2.01
C ARG A 137 9.15 -3.08 0.91
N ALA A 138 8.23 -3.99 1.25
CA ALA A 138 7.52 -4.79 0.25
C ALA A 138 6.72 -3.89 -0.73
N TRP A 139 6.07 -2.85 -0.22
CA TRP A 139 5.39 -1.85 -1.06
C TRP A 139 6.34 -1.10 -1.99
N ALA A 140 7.53 -0.70 -1.52
CA ALA A 140 8.53 -0.07 -2.38
C ALA A 140 9.00 -1.00 -3.52
N LEU A 141 9.24 -2.28 -3.22
CA LEU A 141 9.57 -3.29 -4.23
C LEU A 141 8.43 -3.48 -5.23
N ALA A 142 7.18 -3.53 -4.77
CA ALA A 142 6.01 -3.65 -5.64
C ALA A 142 5.82 -2.43 -6.55
N ALA A 143 6.06 -1.21 -6.06
CA ALA A 143 6.03 0.01 -6.86
C ALA A 143 7.15 0.01 -7.93
N ALA A 144 8.31 -0.53 -7.60
CA ALA A 144 9.41 -0.81 -8.52
C ALA A 144 9.15 -2.04 -9.42
N LEU A 145 8.02 -2.72 -9.24
CA LEU A 145 7.55 -3.92 -9.96
C LEU A 145 8.42 -5.16 -9.77
N ASP A 146 9.24 -5.18 -8.72
CA ASP A 146 9.84 -6.40 -8.22
C ASP A 146 8.81 -7.15 -7.36
N LEU A 147 7.79 -7.71 -8.02
CA LEU A 147 6.73 -8.47 -7.36
C LEU A 147 7.27 -9.72 -6.64
N PRO A 148 8.22 -10.52 -7.20
CA PRO A 148 8.81 -11.63 -6.46
C PRO A 148 9.53 -11.18 -5.18
N GLY A 149 10.31 -10.08 -5.24
CA GLY A 149 10.94 -9.48 -4.07
C GLY A 149 9.91 -8.98 -3.06
N ALA A 150 8.87 -8.29 -3.52
CA ALA A 150 7.78 -7.81 -2.67
C ALA A 150 7.07 -8.95 -1.94
N VAL A 151 6.74 -10.05 -2.63
CA VAL A 151 6.15 -11.27 -2.04
C VAL A 151 7.10 -11.87 -1.01
N ALA A 152 8.40 -11.97 -1.31
CA ALA A 152 9.37 -12.53 -0.38
C ALA A 152 9.51 -11.70 0.92
N VAL A 153 9.57 -10.37 0.80
CA VAL A 153 9.66 -9.46 1.95
C VAL A 153 8.36 -9.46 2.77
N ALA A 154 7.20 -9.38 2.10
CA ALA A 154 5.90 -9.48 2.78
C ALA A 154 5.72 -10.85 3.48
N GLY A 155 6.21 -11.93 2.88
CA GLY A 155 6.20 -13.27 3.49
C GLY A 155 7.04 -13.36 4.76
N LYS A 156 8.22 -12.72 4.79
CA LYS A 156 9.03 -12.60 6.02
C LYS A 156 8.30 -11.78 7.09
N ALA A 157 7.66 -10.68 6.70
CA ALA A 157 6.87 -9.86 7.61
C ALA A 157 5.69 -10.67 8.21
N ALA A 158 4.98 -11.46 7.40
CA ALA A 158 3.92 -12.34 7.87
C ALA A 158 4.41 -13.40 8.86
N GLN A 159 5.55 -14.04 8.58
CA GLN A 159 6.17 -15.02 9.49
C GLN A 159 6.58 -14.39 10.83
N ALA A 160 7.17 -13.20 10.79
CA ALA A 160 7.54 -12.46 12.00
C ALA A 160 6.31 -12.04 12.82
N ALA A 161 5.25 -11.57 12.16
CA ALA A 161 3.98 -11.23 12.81
C ALA A 161 3.34 -12.46 13.47
N ARG A 162 3.38 -13.62 12.80
CA ARG A 162 2.92 -14.89 13.37
C ARG A 162 3.70 -15.28 14.62
N ALA A 163 5.04 -15.21 14.55
CA ALA A 163 5.90 -15.51 15.69
C ALA A 163 5.68 -14.56 16.88
N ALA A 164 5.27 -13.32 16.59
CA ALA A 164 4.92 -12.31 17.59
C ALA A 164 3.47 -12.42 18.12
N GLY A 165 2.67 -13.38 17.66
CA GLY A 165 1.27 -13.52 18.07
C GLY A 165 0.38 -12.36 17.60
N ALA A 166 0.68 -11.77 16.44
CA ALA A 166 -0.02 -10.62 15.88
C ALA A 166 -0.85 -11.01 14.64
N PRO A 167 -2.02 -11.67 14.82
CA PRO A 167 -2.75 -12.30 13.72
C PRO A 167 -3.27 -11.32 12.67
N LEU A 168 -3.68 -10.10 13.05
CA LEU A 168 -4.14 -9.13 12.06
C LEU A 168 -2.98 -8.55 11.24
N ILE A 169 -1.80 -8.35 11.84
CA ILE A 169 -0.62 -7.91 11.07
C ILE A 169 -0.15 -9.05 10.15
N GLU A 170 -0.22 -10.30 10.58
CA GLU A 170 -0.01 -11.46 9.71
C GLU A 170 -0.99 -11.42 8.53
N ALA A 171 -2.28 -11.24 8.79
CA ALA A 171 -3.32 -11.16 7.75
C ALA A 171 -3.08 -10.00 6.78
N GLN A 172 -2.67 -8.83 7.27
CA GLN A 172 -2.32 -7.68 6.42
C GLN A 172 -1.13 -7.98 5.51
N ALA A 173 -0.05 -8.58 6.04
CA ALA A 173 1.12 -8.94 5.25
C ALA A 173 0.80 -10.03 4.19
N LEU A 174 -0.03 -11.02 4.54
CA LEU A 174 -0.51 -12.03 3.58
C LEU A 174 -1.44 -11.40 2.53
N CYS A 175 -2.28 -10.44 2.90
CA CYS A 175 -3.10 -9.71 1.96
C CYS A 175 -2.23 -8.90 0.98
N ASP A 176 -1.16 -8.24 1.46
CA ASP A 176 -0.16 -7.60 0.61
C ASP A 176 0.47 -8.61 -0.37
N MET A 177 0.84 -9.82 0.07
CA MET A 177 1.31 -10.88 -0.84
C MET A 177 0.28 -11.25 -1.91
N ALA A 178 -1.01 -11.34 -1.55
CA ALA A 178 -2.08 -11.61 -2.51
C ALA A 178 -2.15 -10.52 -3.58
N ARG A 179 -2.04 -9.25 -3.16
CA ARG A 179 -2.02 -8.07 -4.05
C ARG A 179 -0.81 -8.06 -4.98
N PHE A 180 0.30 -8.66 -4.55
CA PHE A 180 1.53 -8.80 -5.36
C PHE A 180 1.55 -10.06 -6.25
N GLY A 181 0.42 -10.78 -6.35
CA GLY A 181 0.26 -11.92 -7.26
C GLY A 181 0.43 -13.30 -6.62
N ALA A 182 0.58 -13.39 -5.30
CA ALA A 182 0.72 -14.66 -4.58
C ALA A 182 -0.59 -15.16 -3.94
N ALA A 183 -1.76 -14.72 -4.43
CA ALA A 183 -3.05 -15.00 -3.80
C ALA A 183 -3.31 -16.51 -3.59
N LYS A 184 -2.97 -17.36 -4.57
CA LYS A 184 -3.07 -18.83 -4.46
C LYS A 184 -2.20 -19.40 -3.32
N GLN A 185 -1.01 -18.84 -3.12
CA GLN A 185 -0.07 -19.30 -2.09
C GLN A 185 -0.58 -19.03 -0.67
N VAL A 186 -1.25 -17.90 -0.45
CA VAL A 186 -1.63 -17.43 0.90
C VAL A 186 -3.08 -17.70 1.27
N ARG A 187 -3.92 -18.10 0.31
CA ARG A 187 -5.37 -18.33 0.48
C ARG A 187 -5.73 -19.13 1.74
N ASP A 188 -5.13 -20.31 1.91
CA ASP A 188 -5.47 -21.20 3.01
C ASP A 188 -5.05 -20.67 4.38
N ARG A 189 -3.98 -19.86 4.46
CA ARG A 189 -3.58 -19.25 5.72
C ARG A 189 -4.49 -18.09 6.08
N LEU A 190 -4.85 -17.23 5.11
CA LEU A 190 -5.79 -16.14 5.34
C LEU A 190 -7.18 -16.64 5.77
N ARG A 191 -7.68 -17.71 5.14
CA ARG A 191 -8.94 -18.35 5.56
C ARG A 191 -8.89 -18.80 7.03
N ARG A 192 -7.83 -19.51 7.43
CA ARG A 192 -7.65 -19.94 8.83
C ARG A 192 -7.53 -18.77 9.80
N LEU A 193 -6.82 -17.71 9.43
CA LEU A 193 -6.73 -16.50 10.27
C LEU A 193 -8.10 -15.84 10.47
N ALA A 194 -8.94 -15.79 9.43
CA ALA A 194 -10.30 -15.28 9.55
C ALA A 194 -11.14 -16.13 10.52
N GLU A 195 -11.02 -17.45 10.46
CA GLU A 195 -11.68 -18.39 11.39
C GLU A 195 -11.15 -18.24 12.83
N GLU A 196 -9.83 -18.15 13.01
CA GLU A 196 -9.15 -18.04 14.32
C GLU A 196 -9.48 -16.72 15.03
N THR A 197 -9.56 -15.61 14.27
CA THR A 197 -9.80 -14.27 14.83
C THR A 197 -11.28 -13.92 14.97
N GLY A 198 -12.15 -14.48 14.13
CA GLY A 198 -13.56 -14.10 14.03
C GLY A 198 -13.80 -12.65 13.59
N GLY A 199 -12.75 -11.93 13.15
CA GLY A 199 -12.81 -10.51 12.83
C GLY A 199 -13.25 -10.23 11.39
N GLN A 200 -14.11 -9.23 11.20
CA GLN A 200 -14.64 -8.85 9.87
C GLN A 200 -13.54 -8.47 8.88
N THR A 201 -12.48 -7.79 9.34
CA THR A 201 -11.34 -7.39 8.51
C THR A 201 -10.54 -8.59 8.01
N ALA A 202 -10.25 -9.56 8.87
CA ALA A 202 -9.55 -10.79 8.46
C ALA A 202 -10.40 -11.60 7.48
N ALA A 203 -11.72 -11.68 7.69
CA ALA A 203 -12.66 -12.31 6.77
C ALA A 203 -12.69 -11.60 5.40
N ALA A 204 -12.70 -10.26 5.37
CA ALA A 204 -12.65 -9.49 4.13
C ALA A 204 -11.33 -9.73 3.36
N PHE A 205 -10.19 -9.81 4.07
CA PHE A 205 -8.91 -10.16 3.44
C PHE A 205 -8.88 -11.58 2.88
N ALA A 206 -9.48 -12.55 3.60
CA ALA A 206 -9.62 -13.90 3.10
C ALA A 206 -10.51 -13.96 1.84
N ALA A 207 -11.63 -13.24 1.85
CA ALA A 207 -12.57 -13.20 0.73
C ALA A 207 -11.94 -12.60 -0.54
N VAL A 208 -11.30 -11.42 -0.44
CA VAL A 208 -10.63 -10.82 -1.61
C VAL A 208 -9.46 -11.68 -2.10
N CYS A 209 -8.72 -12.33 -1.19
CA CYS A 209 -7.65 -13.24 -1.57
C CYS A 209 -8.16 -14.46 -2.32
N ALA A 210 -9.27 -15.07 -1.88
CA ALA A 210 -9.88 -16.19 -2.57
C ALA A 210 -10.35 -15.77 -3.97
N ALA A 211 -11.06 -14.64 -4.05
CA ALA A 211 -11.59 -14.11 -5.30
C ALA A 211 -10.47 -13.76 -6.31
N LEU A 212 -9.37 -13.15 -5.85
CA LEU A 212 -8.17 -12.91 -6.67
C LEU A 212 -7.54 -14.20 -7.16
N ALA A 213 -7.52 -15.23 -6.31
CA ALA A 213 -6.84 -16.48 -6.62
C ALA A 213 -7.65 -17.37 -7.58
N ASP A 214 -8.97 -17.17 -7.66
CA ASP A 214 -9.89 -17.87 -8.56
C ASP A 214 -10.31 -17.06 -9.79
N ASP A 215 -9.81 -15.82 -9.93
CA ASP A 215 -10.26 -14.87 -10.95
C ASP A 215 -11.79 -14.69 -10.96
N ASP A 216 -12.40 -14.66 -9.76
CA ASP A 216 -13.84 -14.58 -9.56
C ASP A 216 -14.32 -13.12 -9.52
N ALA A 217 -14.80 -12.64 -10.67
CA ALA A 217 -15.22 -11.25 -10.83
C ALA A 217 -16.42 -10.84 -9.94
N PRO A 218 -17.51 -11.62 -9.84
CA PRO A 218 -18.58 -11.37 -8.87
C PRO A 218 -18.08 -11.28 -7.42
N ALA A 219 -17.27 -12.25 -6.96
CA ALA A 219 -16.76 -12.26 -5.59
C ALA A 219 -15.82 -11.08 -5.32
N LEU A 220 -15.02 -10.65 -6.30
CA LEU A 220 -14.21 -9.43 -6.20
C LEU A 220 -15.07 -8.17 -6.06
N ALA A 221 -16.20 -8.09 -6.78
CA ALA A 221 -17.12 -6.96 -6.67
C ALA A 221 -17.82 -6.89 -5.30
N GLU A 222 -18.17 -8.04 -4.73
CA GLU A 222 -18.71 -8.14 -3.37
C GLU A 222 -17.65 -7.77 -2.32
N ALA A 223 -16.45 -8.34 -2.43
CA ALA A 223 -15.33 -8.03 -1.54
C ALA A 223 -14.99 -6.54 -1.57
N ALA A 224 -15.03 -5.89 -2.73
CA ALA A 224 -14.82 -4.45 -2.86
C ALA A 224 -15.82 -3.63 -2.01
N GLN A 225 -17.09 -4.02 -1.98
CA GLN A 225 -18.10 -3.33 -1.15
C GLN A 225 -17.84 -3.54 0.35
N THR A 226 -17.55 -4.78 0.77
CA THR A 226 -17.21 -5.07 2.16
C THR A 226 -15.97 -4.29 2.61
N LEU A 227 -14.92 -4.26 1.80
CA LEU A 227 -13.70 -3.53 2.07
C LEU A 227 -13.93 -2.02 2.16
N ARG A 228 -14.78 -1.45 1.28
CA ARG A 228 -15.20 -0.04 1.36
C ARG A 228 -15.89 0.26 2.69
N ALA A 229 -16.84 -0.59 3.11
CA ALA A 229 -17.56 -0.42 4.37
C ALA A 229 -16.63 -0.49 5.61
N LEU A 230 -15.57 -1.31 5.52
CA LEU A 230 -14.53 -1.42 6.54
C LEU A 230 -13.45 -0.32 6.44
N GLY A 231 -13.55 0.61 5.50
CA GLY A 231 -12.61 1.73 5.32
C GLY A 231 -11.33 1.39 4.56
N HIS A 232 -11.19 0.18 3.99
CA HIS A 232 -10.06 -0.22 3.17
C HIS A 232 -10.24 0.20 1.70
N LEU A 233 -10.23 1.52 1.46
CA LEU A 233 -10.59 2.13 0.18
C LEU A 233 -9.68 1.68 -0.97
N LEU A 234 -8.36 1.64 -0.78
CA LEU A 234 -7.44 1.21 -1.84
C LEU A 234 -7.61 -0.26 -2.21
N LEU A 235 -7.76 -1.14 -1.22
CA LEU A 235 -7.98 -2.57 -1.50
C LEU A 235 -9.34 -2.80 -2.18
N ALA A 236 -10.36 -2.00 -1.81
CA ALA A 236 -11.64 -2.00 -2.49
C ALA A 236 -11.51 -1.52 -3.95
N ALA A 237 -10.72 -0.46 -4.21
CA ALA A 237 -10.47 0.06 -5.56
C ALA A 237 -9.78 -1.00 -6.44
N GLU A 238 -8.76 -1.67 -5.90
CA GLU A 238 -8.03 -2.76 -6.56
C GLU A 238 -8.95 -3.95 -6.89
N ALA A 239 -9.81 -4.35 -5.94
CA ALA A 239 -10.76 -5.42 -6.15
C ALA A 239 -11.79 -5.06 -7.24
N ALA A 240 -12.36 -3.85 -7.19
CA ALA A 240 -13.30 -3.36 -8.20
C ALA A 240 -12.66 -3.22 -9.59
N ALA A 241 -11.42 -2.71 -9.67
CA ALA A 241 -10.66 -2.62 -10.92
C ALA A 241 -10.38 -4.01 -11.51
N THR A 242 -10.05 -4.99 -10.66
CA THR A 242 -9.83 -6.38 -11.09
C THR A 242 -11.13 -7.04 -11.56
N ALA A 243 -12.23 -6.87 -10.82
CA ALA A 243 -13.56 -7.31 -11.24
C ALA A 243 -13.96 -6.71 -12.60
N HIS A 244 -13.70 -5.41 -12.80
CA HIS A 244 -13.94 -4.75 -14.08
C HIS A 244 -13.21 -5.45 -15.24
N ARG A 245 -11.90 -5.68 -15.09
CA ARG A 245 -11.09 -6.34 -16.14
C ARG A 245 -11.62 -7.73 -16.47
N LEU A 246 -11.96 -8.52 -15.45
CA LEU A 246 -12.46 -9.87 -15.63
C LEU A 246 -13.86 -9.90 -16.28
N HIS A 247 -14.78 -9.05 -15.84
CA HIS A 247 -16.09 -8.90 -16.49
C HIS A 247 -15.96 -8.41 -17.94
N ALA A 248 -15.04 -7.49 -18.22
CA ALA A 248 -14.78 -6.98 -19.56
C ALA A 248 -14.23 -8.09 -20.48
N ALA A 249 -13.26 -8.87 -20.00
CA ALA A 249 -12.71 -10.03 -20.70
C ALA A 249 -13.77 -11.11 -20.98
N ALA A 250 -14.72 -11.30 -20.06
CA ALA A 250 -15.85 -12.21 -20.21
C ALA A 250 -17.01 -11.64 -21.07
N GLY A 251 -16.89 -10.43 -21.63
CA GLY A 251 -17.93 -9.79 -22.44
C GLY A 251 -19.16 -9.31 -21.65
N GLN A 252 -19.11 -9.31 -20.32
CA GLN A 252 -20.21 -8.95 -19.43
C GLN A 252 -20.30 -7.43 -19.25
N ARG A 253 -20.69 -6.72 -20.32
CA ARG A 253 -20.63 -5.25 -20.42
C ARG A 253 -21.27 -4.49 -19.26
N THR A 254 -22.45 -4.90 -18.80
CA THR A 254 -23.16 -4.23 -17.70
C THR A 254 -22.42 -4.37 -16.37
N ALA A 255 -21.96 -5.58 -16.05
CA ALA A 255 -21.18 -5.84 -14.84
C ALA A 255 -19.83 -5.11 -14.89
N ALA A 256 -19.15 -5.16 -16.03
CA ALA A 256 -17.90 -4.44 -16.26
C ALA A 256 -18.08 -2.93 -16.05
N LYS A 257 -19.16 -2.33 -16.58
CA LYS A 257 -19.44 -0.90 -16.39
C LYS A 257 -19.70 -0.55 -14.93
N ARG A 258 -20.46 -1.37 -14.19
CA ARG A 258 -20.71 -1.16 -12.76
C ARG A 258 -19.43 -1.22 -11.93
N ALA A 259 -18.59 -2.22 -12.17
CA ALA A 259 -17.31 -2.36 -11.50
C ALA A 259 -16.35 -1.20 -11.84
N LEU A 260 -16.36 -0.70 -13.08
CA LEU A 260 -15.57 0.46 -13.49
C LEU A 260 -15.97 1.74 -12.75
N VAL A 261 -17.28 1.98 -12.58
CA VAL A 261 -17.78 3.15 -11.84
C VAL A 261 -17.31 3.09 -10.40
N LEU A 262 -17.51 1.96 -9.72
CA LEU A 262 -17.06 1.77 -8.34
C LEU A 262 -15.54 1.92 -8.21
N ALA A 263 -14.76 1.34 -9.14
CA ALA A 263 -13.31 1.44 -9.13
C ALA A 263 -12.85 2.89 -9.25
N ARG A 264 -13.47 3.70 -10.12
CA ARG A 264 -13.13 5.12 -10.29
C ARG A 264 -13.49 5.95 -9.06
N GLU A 265 -14.69 5.77 -8.52
CA GLU A 265 -15.11 6.45 -7.28
C GLU A 265 -14.12 6.20 -6.14
N LEU A 266 -13.78 4.93 -5.89
CA LEU A 266 -12.83 4.57 -4.84
C LEU A 266 -11.41 5.09 -5.13
N GLN A 267 -11.00 5.06 -6.39
CA GLN A 267 -9.69 5.55 -6.82
C GLN A 267 -9.53 7.06 -6.60
N ASP A 268 -10.59 7.83 -6.83
CA ASP A 268 -10.63 9.27 -6.54
C ASP A 268 -10.50 9.52 -5.03
N GLU A 269 -11.17 8.71 -4.20
CA GLU A 269 -11.05 8.77 -2.73
C GLU A 269 -9.64 8.38 -2.21
N CYS A 270 -8.86 7.61 -2.98
CA CYS A 270 -7.52 7.17 -2.59
C CYS A 270 -6.44 8.27 -2.74
N GLY A 271 -6.78 9.45 -3.26
CA GLY A 271 -5.87 10.59 -3.26
C GLY A 271 -4.59 10.39 -4.09
N GLY A 272 -4.70 9.71 -5.24
CA GLY A 272 -3.59 9.52 -6.18
C GLY A 272 -2.78 8.23 -6.00
N ALA A 273 -3.32 7.23 -5.31
CA ALA A 273 -2.72 5.90 -5.26
C ALA A 273 -2.50 5.33 -6.67
N ARG A 274 -1.40 4.62 -6.91
CA ARG A 274 -1.10 3.94 -8.17
C ARG A 274 -0.47 2.60 -7.87
N THR A 275 -1.30 1.58 -7.80
CA THR A 275 -0.84 0.19 -7.60
C THR A 275 -1.05 -0.62 -8.87
N PRO A 276 -0.30 -1.71 -9.08
CA PRO A 276 -0.46 -2.54 -10.27
C PRO A 276 -1.90 -3.06 -10.48
N LEU A 277 -2.66 -3.26 -9.40
CA LEU A 277 -4.03 -3.76 -9.47
C LEU A 277 -5.07 -2.68 -9.77
N THR A 278 -4.76 -1.40 -9.56
CA THR A 278 -5.63 -0.26 -9.94
C THR A 278 -5.60 0.05 -11.44
N ASP A 279 -4.70 -0.57 -12.21
CA ASP A 279 -4.64 -0.39 -13.66
C ASP A 279 -5.90 -0.94 -14.36
N LEU A 280 -6.82 -0.05 -14.71
CA LEU A 280 -8.08 -0.37 -15.40
C LEU A 280 -7.88 -0.93 -16.81
N THR A 281 -6.74 -0.65 -17.43
CA THR A 281 -6.44 -1.07 -18.82
C THR A 281 -5.76 -2.43 -18.89
N GLY A 282 -5.25 -2.94 -17.77
CA GLY A 282 -4.47 -4.19 -17.72
C GLY A 282 -3.13 -4.10 -18.45
N SER A 283 -2.69 -2.90 -18.82
CA SER A 283 -1.42 -2.62 -19.50
C SER A 283 -0.21 -3.10 -18.70
N GLN A 284 -0.23 -2.96 -17.38
CA GLN A 284 0.87 -3.41 -16.51
C GLN A 284 0.86 -4.92 -16.31
N ALA A 285 -0.33 -5.54 -16.30
CA ALA A 285 -0.52 -6.98 -16.07
C ALA A 285 -0.18 -7.85 -17.30
N THR A 286 -0.17 -7.28 -18.51
CA THR A 286 0.18 -8.02 -19.74
C THR A 286 1.69 -8.20 -19.92
N LEU A 287 2.50 -7.33 -19.30
CA LEU A 287 3.94 -7.29 -19.46
C LEU A 287 4.65 -8.18 -18.44
N THR A 288 5.63 -8.95 -18.89
CA THR A 288 6.54 -9.64 -17.97
C THR A 288 7.34 -8.61 -17.16
N PRO A 289 7.87 -8.94 -15.97
CA PRO A 289 8.65 -8.00 -15.17
C PRO A 289 9.78 -7.34 -15.97
N ARG A 290 10.43 -8.09 -16.87
CA ARG A 290 11.51 -7.56 -17.71
C ARG A 290 11.03 -6.64 -18.82
N GLU A 291 9.93 -6.99 -19.47
CA GLU A 291 9.28 -6.14 -20.48
C GLU A 291 8.81 -4.82 -19.88
N LEU A 292 8.23 -4.89 -18.68
CA LEU A 292 7.73 -3.74 -17.95
C LEU A 292 8.87 -2.82 -17.47
N GLN A 293 9.97 -3.40 -16.96
CA GLN A 293 11.16 -2.65 -16.56
C GLN A 293 11.79 -1.90 -17.74
N VAL A 294 11.86 -2.56 -18.91
CA VAL A 294 12.30 -1.92 -20.17
C VAL A 294 11.32 -0.82 -20.59
N ALA A 295 10.01 -1.08 -20.57
CA ALA A 295 8.98 -0.12 -20.97
C ALA A 295 9.02 1.15 -20.12
N LYS A 296 9.12 1.03 -18.79
CA LYS A 296 9.20 2.16 -17.86
C LYS A 296 10.44 3.01 -18.08
N LEU A 297 11.63 2.41 -18.24
CA LEU A 297 12.85 3.20 -18.47
C LEU A 297 12.79 3.95 -19.79
N ILE A 298 12.20 3.34 -20.83
CA ILE A 298 12.00 4.00 -22.13
C ILE A 298 10.98 5.14 -22.03
N ALA A 299 9.90 4.96 -21.28
CA ALA A 299 8.90 5.98 -21.00
C ALA A 299 9.43 7.13 -20.12
N ALA A 300 10.37 6.84 -19.21
CA ALA A 300 11.12 7.84 -18.45
C ALA A 300 12.20 8.56 -19.29
N GLY A 301 12.19 8.39 -20.62
CA GLY A 301 13.06 9.10 -21.55
C GLY A 301 14.43 8.45 -21.81
N LEU A 302 14.81 7.36 -21.13
CA LEU A 302 16.12 6.72 -21.38
C LEU A 302 16.17 6.12 -22.78
N SER A 303 17.32 6.25 -23.46
CA SER A 303 17.56 5.59 -24.74
C SER A 303 17.69 4.07 -24.59
N GLY A 304 17.36 3.30 -25.63
CA GLY A 304 17.53 1.83 -25.60
C GLY A 304 18.94 1.38 -25.25
N ARG A 305 19.98 2.17 -25.60
CA ARG A 305 21.37 1.91 -25.19
C ARG A 305 21.61 2.17 -23.71
N ALA A 306 21.05 3.23 -23.16
CA ALA A 306 21.13 3.52 -21.73
C ALA A 306 20.39 2.46 -20.91
N VAL A 307 19.23 2.00 -21.39
CA VAL A 307 18.50 0.89 -20.78
C VAL A 307 19.30 -0.40 -20.83
N ALA A 308 19.91 -0.71 -21.98
CA ALA A 308 20.79 -1.88 -22.15
C ALA A 308 21.94 -1.88 -21.14
N ALA A 309 22.66 -0.75 -21.02
CA ALA A 309 23.74 -0.59 -20.06
C ALA A 309 23.24 -0.72 -18.60
N ARG A 310 22.14 -0.05 -18.26
CA ARG A 310 21.58 -0.06 -16.90
C ARG A 310 21.09 -1.43 -16.45
N LEU A 311 20.56 -2.23 -17.38
CA LEU A 311 19.98 -3.53 -17.09
C LEU A 311 20.92 -4.71 -17.37
N GLY A 312 22.15 -4.47 -17.82
CA GLY A 312 23.09 -5.53 -18.21
C GLY A 312 22.59 -6.35 -19.42
N LEU A 313 21.91 -5.71 -20.37
CA LEU A 313 21.35 -6.33 -21.57
C LEU A 313 22.07 -5.86 -22.84
N SER A 314 21.92 -6.62 -23.93
CA SER A 314 22.25 -6.10 -25.25
C SER A 314 21.15 -5.16 -25.78
N LEU A 315 21.49 -4.21 -26.65
CA LEU A 315 20.51 -3.35 -27.34
C LEU A 315 19.47 -4.17 -28.11
N ARG A 316 19.90 -5.29 -28.73
CA ARG A 316 19.01 -6.22 -29.43
C ARG A 316 17.98 -6.83 -28.48
N THR A 317 18.39 -7.22 -27.28
CA THR A 317 17.49 -7.77 -26.25
C THR A 317 16.48 -6.73 -25.78
N VAL A 318 16.91 -5.47 -25.58
CA VAL A 318 16.01 -4.35 -25.24
C VAL A 318 14.99 -4.12 -26.35
N ASN A 319 15.41 -4.09 -27.62
CA ASN A 319 14.51 -3.94 -28.76
C ASN A 319 13.50 -5.10 -28.87
N ASN A 320 13.93 -6.33 -28.58
CA ASN A 320 13.03 -7.49 -28.56
C ASN A 320 11.98 -7.39 -27.45
N HIS A 321 12.37 -6.95 -26.25
CA HIS A 321 11.42 -6.67 -25.18
C HIS A 321 10.44 -5.56 -25.58
N LEU A 322 10.92 -4.46 -26.16
CA LEU A 322 10.06 -3.38 -26.66
C LEU A 322 9.07 -3.85 -27.73
N GLY A 323 9.49 -4.70 -28.67
CA GLY A 323 8.59 -5.28 -29.67
C GLY A 323 7.44 -6.07 -29.04
N ARG A 324 7.73 -6.87 -28.01
CA ARG A 324 6.71 -7.61 -27.25
C ARG A 324 5.84 -6.68 -26.42
N VAL A 325 6.41 -5.63 -25.83
CA VAL A 325 5.68 -4.60 -25.09
C VAL A 325 4.67 -3.91 -26.01
N TYR A 326 5.10 -3.41 -27.16
CA TYR A 326 4.23 -2.75 -28.13
C TYR A 326 3.08 -3.66 -28.58
N ALA A 327 3.39 -4.92 -28.89
CA ALA A 327 2.39 -5.91 -29.28
C ALA A 327 1.39 -6.21 -28.16
N LYS A 328 1.86 -6.39 -26.92
CA LYS A 328 1.02 -6.70 -25.76
C LYS A 328 0.15 -5.53 -25.31
N LEU A 329 0.65 -4.30 -25.47
CA LEU A 329 -0.07 -3.09 -25.12
C LEU A 329 -0.96 -2.56 -26.25
N GLY A 330 -0.84 -3.10 -27.46
CA GLY A 330 -1.56 -2.60 -28.64
C GLY A 330 -1.17 -1.18 -29.03
N VAL A 331 0.05 -0.74 -28.69
CA VAL A 331 0.53 0.63 -28.95
C VAL A 331 1.78 0.62 -29.82
N SER A 332 1.95 1.68 -30.61
CA SER A 332 3.12 1.86 -31.47
C SER A 332 3.97 3.05 -31.01
N GLY A 333 5.22 2.76 -30.64
CA GLY A 333 6.25 3.77 -30.44
C GLY A 333 6.36 4.35 -29.02
N ARG A 334 7.48 5.03 -28.79
CA ARG A 334 7.89 5.56 -27.47
C ARG A 334 6.86 6.52 -26.86
N ASN A 335 6.32 7.46 -27.65
CA ASN A 335 5.34 8.43 -27.17
C ASN A 335 4.06 7.77 -26.63
N ALA A 336 3.73 6.57 -27.13
CA ALA A 336 2.61 5.82 -26.60
C ALA A 336 2.94 5.19 -25.24
N LEU A 337 4.18 4.73 -25.03
CA LEU A 337 4.64 4.29 -23.70
C LEU A 337 4.69 5.46 -22.71
N GLU A 338 5.09 6.66 -23.15
CA GLU A 338 5.03 7.87 -22.32
C GLU A 338 3.59 8.21 -21.91
N ARG A 339 2.58 8.00 -22.75
CA ARG A 339 1.17 8.19 -22.34
C ARG A 339 0.68 7.10 -21.38
N VAL A 340 1.17 5.86 -21.53
CA VAL A 340 0.80 4.73 -20.69
C VAL A 340 1.48 4.79 -19.31
N PHE A 341 2.72 5.28 -19.25
CA PHE A 341 3.56 5.23 -18.04
C PHE A 341 4.04 6.59 -17.53
N GLY A 342 4.01 7.65 -18.35
CA GLY A 342 4.63 8.95 -18.09
C GLY A 342 3.71 9.99 -17.44
N GLY A 343 2.65 9.56 -16.76
CA GLY A 343 1.87 10.44 -15.89
C GLY A 343 2.53 10.66 -14.52
N ASP A 344 3.86 10.67 -14.45
CA ASP A 344 4.65 10.94 -13.24
C ASP A 344 4.55 12.41 -12.81
#